data_AF-A0A1P8KQ95-F1
#
_entry.id   AF-A0A1P8KQ95-F1
#
_cell.length_a   1.000
_cell.length_b   1.000
_cell.length_c   1.000
_cell.angle_alpha   90.00
_cell.angle_beta   90.00
_cell.angle_gamma   90.00
#
_symmetry.space_group_name_H-M   'P 1'
#
loop_
_entity.id
_entity.type
_entity.pdbx_description
1 polymer ?
#
loop_
_entity_poly.entity_id
_entity_poly.type
_entity_poly.pdbx_seq_one_letter_code
_entity_poly.pdbx_strand_id
1 'polypeptide(L)'
;MNELVDLQPRIVEKMINDNIVMIDVRREEEWKRTGLIKNSHLLTFFDDNGEYNLEDWMNKFEKLVTSKDQTFILICARGNRTRTIGNYLISQDYKNTSHLFGGMVLWQQELRETTKYEA
;
A
#
# COMPACT_ATOMS: atom_id res chain seq x y z
N MET A 1 13.70 -9.14 -15.01
CA MET A 1 12.44 -9.45 -14.30
C MET A 1 12.30 -8.41 -13.20
N ASN A 2 11.28 -7.57 -13.28
CA ASN A 2 10.91 -6.73 -12.13
C ASN A 2 10.06 -7.65 -11.24
N GLU A 3 10.48 -7.85 -9.99
CA GLU A 3 9.75 -8.69 -9.03
C GLU A 3 9.17 -7.80 -7.94
N LEU A 4 8.02 -8.21 -7.41
CA LEU A 4 7.41 -7.52 -6.28
C LEU A 4 8.30 -7.69 -5.05
N VAL A 5 8.75 -6.58 -4.47
CA VAL A 5 9.62 -6.62 -3.30
C VAL A 5 8.78 -6.76 -2.02
N ASP A 6 8.99 -7.87 -1.30
CA ASP A 6 8.43 -8.14 0.02
C ASP A 6 9.18 -7.33 1.11
N LEU A 7 8.61 -6.22 1.57
CA LEU A 7 9.20 -5.41 2.63
C LEU A 7 8.66 -5.79 4.01
N GLN A 8 9.57 -6.18 4.91
CA GLN A 8 9.23 -6.46 6.30
C GLN A 8 8.80 -5.18 7.04
N PRO A 9 7.91 -5.27 8.04
CA PRO A 9 7.44 -4.10 8.79
C PRO A 9 8.56 -3.20 9.35
N ARG A 10 9.65 -3.80 9.85
CA ARG A 10 10.85 -3.06 10.33
C ARG A 10 11.48 -2.18 9.26
N ILE A 11 11.46 -2.62 8.00
CA ILE A 11 12.05 -1.86 6.88
C ILE A 11 11.11 -0.72 6.52
N VAL A 12 9.81 -1.01 6.38
CA VAL A 12 8.78 0.01 6.06
C VAL A 12 8.76 1.12 7.11
N GLU A 13 8.86 0.80 8.40
CA GLU A 13 8.93 1.79 9.48
C GLU A 13 10.10 2.78 9.32
N LYS A 14 11.26 2.32 8.86
CA LYS A 14 12.39 3.22 8.58
C LYS A 14 12.12 4.13 7.38
N MET A 15 11.47 3.59 6.35
CA MET A 15 11.14 4.32 5.12
C MET A 15 10.09 5.42 5.33
N ILE A 16 9.35 5.40 6.45
CA ILE A 16 8.47 6.51 6.86
C ILE A 16 9.26 7.82 6.94
N ASN A 17 10.50 7.77 7.44
CA ASN A 17 11.37 8.94 7.58
C ASN A 17 11.98 9.40 6.24
N ASP A 18 12.03 8.50 5.25
CA ASP A 18 12.55 8.78 3.91
C ASP A 18 11.49 9.40 2.98
N ASN A 19 10.28 9.67 3.52
CA ASN A 19 9.15 10.26 2.80
C ASN A 19 8.77 9.49 1.52
N ILE A 20 8.89 8.16 1.56
CA ILE A 20 8.47 7.29 0.44
C ILE A 20 6.94 7.30 0.32
N VAL A 21 6.45 7.26 -0.92
CA VAL A 21 5.02 7.13 -1.21
C VAL A 21 4.52 5.78 -0.72
N MET A 22 3.72 5.81 0.34
CA MET A 22 3.02 4.66 0.90
C MET A 22 1.55 4.74 0.52
N ILE A 23 0.98 3.67 -0.01
CA ILE A 23 -0.40 3.64 -0.49
C ILE A 23 -1.15 2.51 0.24
N ASP A 24 -2.08 2.89 1.11
CA ASP A 24 -2.96 1.98 1.81
C ASP A 24 -4.19 1.70 0.94
N VAL A 25 -4.26 0.47 0.42
CA VAL A 25 -5.33 -0.01 -0.48
C VAL A 25 -6.45 -0.73 0.27
N ARG A 26 -6.46 -0.65 1.61
CA ARG A 26 -7.53 -1.20 2.43
C ARG A 26 -8.80 -0.37 2.30
N ARG A 27 -9.86 -0.84 2.93
CA ARG A 27 -11.14 -0.13 3.01
C ARG A 27 -11.15 0.78 4.24
N GLU A 28 -12.02 1.78 4.20
CA GLU A 28 -12.16 2.78 5.24
C GLU A 28 -12.46 2.19 6.63
N GLU A 29 -13.33 1.19 6.69
CA GLU A 29 -13.64 0.45 7.92
C GLU A 29 -12.39 -0.20 8.55
N GLU A 30 -11.42 -0.61 7.73
CA GLU A 30 -10.15 -1.15 8.21
C GLU A 30 -9.25 -0.05 8.78
N TRP A 31 -9.23 1.14 8.16
CA TRP A 31 -8.51 2.31 8.65
C TRP A 31 -9.08 2.78 10.00
N LYS A 32 -10.41 2.83 10.13
CA LYS A 32 -11.10 3.13 11.40
C LYS A 32 -10.72 2.15 12.51
N ARG A 33 -10.65 0.86 12.18
CA ARG A 33 -10.42 -0.20 13.17
C ARG A 33 -8.98 -0.31 13.65
N THR A 34 -8.01 -0.19 12.75
CA THR A 34 -6.59 -0.47 13.08
C THR A 34 -5.69 0.74 13.00
N GLY A 35 -6.21 1.88 12.55
CA GLY A 35 -5.38 3.03 12.19
C GLY A 35 -4.60 2.82 10.89
N LEU A 36 -3.70 3.76 10.64
CA LEU A 36 -2.90 3.92 9.43
C LEU A 36 -1.41 3.89 9.77
N ILE A 37 -0.59 3.46 8.81
CA ILE A 37 0.85 3.76 8.88
C ILE A 37 1.01 5.24 8.57
N LYS A 38 1.84 5.94 9.35
CA LYS A 38 2.09 7.38 9.20
C LYS A 38 2.46 7.71 7.75
N ASN A 39 1.94 8.84 7.23
CA ASN A 39 2.17 9.33 5.87
C ASN A 39 1.62 8.43 4.74
N SER A 40 0.73 7.48 5.03
CA SER A 40 0.08 6.68 3.99
C SER A 40 -0.99 7.48 3.25
N HIS A 41 -0.93 7.41 1.92
CA HIS A 41 -2.03 7.84 1.05
C HIS A 41 -3.11 6.77 1.03
N LEU A 42 -4.36 7.20 1.18
CA LEU A 42 -5.51 6.32 1.25
C LEU A 42 -6.11 6.16 -0.15
N LEU A 43 -6.03 4.94 -0.70
CA LEU A 43 -6.51 4.67 -2.04
C LEU A 43 -7.05 3.24 -2.14
N THR A 44 -8.26 3.05 -1.61
CA THR A 44 -9.01 1.78 -1.66
C THR A 44 -9.03 1.21 -3.07
N PHE A 45 -8.65 -0.06 -3.23
CA PHE A 45 -8.73 -0.75 -4.52
C PHE A 45 -10.02 -1.55 -4.67
N PHE A 46 -10.32 -2.42 -3.69
CA PHE A 46 -11.53 -3.24 -3.68
C PHE A 46 -12.54 -2.67 -2.68
N ASP A 47 -13.78 -2.48 -3.13
CA ASP A 47 -14.87 -2.03 -2.27
C ASP A 47 -15.45 -3.15 -1.38
N ASP A 48 -16.60 -2.91 -0.76
CA ASP A 48 -17.28 -3.87 0.11
C ASP A 48 -17.83 -5.09 -0.64
N ASN A 49 -18.17 -4.93 -1.92
CA ASN A 49 -18.64 -6.00 -2.81
C ASN A 49 -17.47 -6.73 -3.49
N GLY A 50 -16.24 -6.24 -3.34
CA GLY A 50 -15.05 -6.75 -4.02
C GLY A 50 -14.92 -6.23 -5.45
N GLU A 51 -15.70 -5.23 -5.83
CA GLU A 51 -15.60 -4.55 -7.11
C GLU A 51 -14.48 -3.51 -7.08
N TYR A 52 -13.94 -3.18 -8.26
CA TYR A 52 -12.92 -2.17 -8.42
C TYR A 52 -13.06 -1.47 -9.77
N ASN A 53 -12.78 -0.17 -9.80
CA ASN A 53 -12.65 0.59 -11.04
C ASN A 53 -11.16 0.82 -11.33
N LEU A 54 -10.59 0.02 -12.22
CA LEU A 54 -9.17 0.06 -12.54
C LEU A 54 -8.73 1.41 -13.12
N GLU A 55 -9.54 2.00 -13.99
CA GLU A 55 -9.22 3.27 -14.67
C GLU A 55 -9.18 4.43 -13.66
N ASP A 56 -10.22 4.57 -12.84
CA ASP A 56 -10.27 5.61 -11.80
C ASP A 56 -9.15 5.42 -10.76
N TRP A 57 -8.89 4.18 -10.36
CA TRP A 57 -7.81 3.88 -9.43
C TRP A 57 -6.44 4.24 -10.01
N MET A 58 -6.15 3.88 -11.26
CA MET A 58 -4.90 4.25 -11.93
C MET A 58 -4.74 5.75 -12.08
N ASN A 59 -5.80 6.48 -12.45
CA ASN A 59 -5.79 7.94 -12.55
C ASN A 59 -5.44 8.63 -11.22
N LYS A 60 -5.82 8.03 -10.09
CA LYS A 60 -5.45 8.52 -8.75
C LYS A 60 -4.04 8.08 -8.35
N PHE A 61 -3.68 6.83 -8.65
CA PHE A 61 -2.36 6.28 -8.38
C PHE A 61 -1.25 7.08 -9.09
N GLU A 62 -1.43 7.42 -10.36
CA GLU A 62 -0.44 8.17 -11.17
C GLU A 62 -0.22 9.61 -10.68
N LYS A 63 -1.16 10.17 -9.90
CA LYS A 63 -0.96 11.45 -9.21
C LYS A 63 -0.04 11.33 -7.99
N LEU A 64 0.06 10.15 -7.40
CA LEU A 64 0.94 9.85 -6.27
C LEU A 64 2.31 9.33 -6.73
N VAL A 65 2.31 8.48 -7.76
CA VAL A 65 3.49 7.87 -8.36
C VAL A 65 3.65 8.41 -9.77
N THR A 66 4.44 9.48 -9.91
CA THR A 66 4.54 10.28 -11.14
C THR A 66 5.58 9.75 -12.13
N SER A 67 6.33 8.71 -11.75
CA SER A 67 7.32 8.05 -12.61
C SER A 67 7.31 6.54 -12.42
N LYS A 68 7.56 5.79 -13.51
CA LYS A 68 7.70 4.33 -13.50
C LYS A 68 8.91 3.83 -12.69
N ASP A 69 9.90 4.70 -12.49
CA ASP A 69 11.10 4.43 -11.68
C ASP A 69 10.95 4.90 -10.23
N GLN A 70 9.83 5.52 -9.86
CA GLN A 70 9.61 5.96 -8.48
C GLN A 70 9.34 4.77 -7.56
N THR A 71 10.00 4.75 -6.41
CA THR A 71 9.75 3.74 -5.38
C THR A 71 8.47 4.07 -4.61
N PHE A 72 7.61 3.06 -4.45
CA PHE A 72 6.40 3.16 -3.63
C PHE A 72 6.11 1.83 -2.93
N ILE A 73 5.33 1.90 -1.85
CA ILE A 73 4.98 0.77 -1.00
C ILE A 73 3.46 0.62 -0.96
N LEU A 74 2.96 -0.56 -1.32
CA LEU A 74 1.55 -0.89 -1.20
C LEU A 74 1.26 -1.55 0.16
N ILE A 75 0.18 -1.14 0.83
CA ILE A 75 -0.23 -1.65 2.15
C ILE A 75 -1.64 -2.23 2.06
N CYS A 76 -1.83 -3.48 2.53
CA CYS A 76 -3.17 -4.03 2.77
C CYS A 76 -3.24 -4.80 4.10
N ALA A 77 -4.36 -5.47 4.38
CA ALA A 77 -4.52 -6.23 5.62
C ALA A 77 -3.52 -7.38 5.80
N ARG A 78 -3.32 -8.21 4.78
CA ARG A 78 -2.54 -9.47 4.88
C ARG A 78 -1.52 -9.69 3.75
N GLY A 79 -1.33 -8.72 2.86
CA GLY A 79 -0.47 -8.83 1.67
C GLY A 79 -1.14 -9.33 0.39
N ASN A 80 -2.32 -9.96 0.46
CA ASN A 80 -2.98 -10.56 -0.72
C ASN A 80 -3.37 -9.52 -1.79
N ARG A 81 -4.10 -8.46 -1.40
CA ARG A 81 -4.53 -7.41 -2.34
C ARG A 81 -3.34 -6.72 -2.99
N THR A 82 -2.31 -6.42 -2.21
CA THR A 82 -1.12 -5.74 -2.70
C THR A 82 -0.25 -6.61 -3.59
N ARG A 83 -0.27 -7.93 -3.43
CA ARG A 83 0.37 -8.84 -4.38
C ARG A 83 -0.31 -8.82 -5.74
N THR A 84 -1.64 -8.84 -5.78
CA THR A 84 -2.40 -8.70 -7.04
C THR A 84 -2.13 -7.36 -7.72
N ILE A 85 -2.25 -6.26 -6.98
CA ILE A 85 -2.05 -4.90 -7.51
C ILE A 85 -0.59 -4.70 -7.93
N GLY A 86 0.37 -5.14 -7.12
CA GLY A 86 1.79 -5.00 -7.39
C GLY A 86 2.23 -5.74 -8.65
N ASN A 87 1.75 -6.97 -8.85
CA ASN A 87 2.02 -7.73 -10.08
C ASN A 87 1.42 -7.04 -11.32
N TYR A 88 0.23 -6.46 -11.20
CA TYR A 88 -0.35 -5.65 -12.26
C TYR A 88 0.50 -4.41 -12.56
N LEU A 89 0.95 -3.66 -11.55
CA LEU A 89 1.78 -2.47 -11.75
C LEU A 89 3.14 -2.84 -12.40
N ILE A 90 3.73 -3.96 -12.02
CA ILE A 90 4.93 -4.50 -12.66
C ILE A 90 4.69 -4.76 -14.15
N SER A 91 3.53 -5.32 -14.53
CA SER A 91 3.18 -5.52 -15.94
C SER A 91 2.92 -4.22 -16.69
N GLN A 92 2.73 -3.10 -15.97
CA GLN A 92 2.65 -1.74 -16.50
C GLN A 92 4.01 -1.00 -16.42
N ASP A 93 5.12 -1.73 -16.31
CA ASP A 93 6.50 -1.21 -16.26
C ASP A 93 6.90 -0.42 -14.99
N TYR A 94 6.12 -0.47 -13.90
CA TYR A 94 6.55 0.10 -12.62
C TYR A 94 7.65 -0.75 -11.98
N LYS A 95 8.88 -0.23 -11.94
CA LYS A 95 10.08 -1.03 -11.63
C LYS A 95 10.29 -1.23 -10.13
N ASN A 96 10.07 -0.17 -9.34
CA ASN A 96 10.34 -0.15 -7.90
C ASN A 96 9.06 -0.40 -7.09
N THR A 97 8.36 -1.48 -7.44
CA THR A 97 7.10 -1.88 -6.83
C THR A 97 7.37 -2.74 -5.61
N SER A 98 6.89 -2.30 -4.44
CA SER A 98 7.05 -3.03 -3.18
C SER A 98 5.74 -3.09 -2.40
N HIS A 99 5.64 -4.04 -1.47
CA HIS A 99 4.49 -4.11 -0.57
C HIS A 99 4.89 -4.52 0.84
N LEU A 100 4.03 -4.16 1.80
CA LEU A 100 4.19 -4.58 3.19
C LEU A 100 3.89 -6.08 3.33
N PHE A 101 4.94 -6.85 3.59
CA PHE A 101 4.84 -8.28 3.88
C PHE A 101 3.98 -8.52 5.13
N GLY A 102 3.07 -9.48 5.06
CA GLY A 102 2.11 -9.78 6.14
C GLY A 102 1.05 -8.70 6.38
N GLY A 103 1.15 -7.55 5.70
CA GLY A 103 0.23 -6.43 5.81
C GLY A 103 0.10 -5.85 7.22
N MET A 104 -1.00 -5.14 7.45
CA MET A 104 -1.31 -4.53 8.75
C MET A 104 -1.51 -5.54 9.87
N VAL A 105 -1.85 -6.79 9.56
CA VAL A 105 -1.92 -7.86 10.57
C VAL A 105 -0.55 -8.09 11.19
N LEU A 106 0.50 -8.27 10.37
CA LEU A 106 1.85 -8.45 10.89
C LEU A 106 2.38 -7.17 11.55
N TRP A 107 2.08 -6.00 10.98
CA TRP A 107 2.42 -4.70 11.58
C TRP A 107 1.92 -4.58 13.03
N GLN A 108 0.66 -4.95 13.28
CA GLN A 108 0.07 -4.91 14.61
C GLN A 108 0.62 -6.01 15.52
N GLN A 109 0.90 -7.21 15.00
CA GLN A 109 1.53 -8.28 15.77
C GLN A 109 2.91 -7.89 16.28
N GLU A 110 3.65 -7.09 15.51
CA GLU A 110 4.93 -6.50 15.91
C GLU A 110 4.79 -5.24 16.77
N LEU A 111 3.57 -4.89 17.22
CA LEU A 111 3.27 -3.75 18.09
C LEU A 111 3.78 -2.40 17.54
N ARG A 112 3.76 -2.25 16.22
CA ARG A 112 4.22 -1.03 15.55
C ARG A 112 3.18 0.08 15.61
N GLU A 113 3.67 1.31 15.62
CA GLU A 113 2.82 2.48 15.76
C GLU A 113 1.89 2.67 14.57
N THR A 114 0.70 3.18 14.85
CA THR A 114 -0.29 3.60 13.86
C THR A 114 -0.85 4.96 14.23
N THR A 115 -1.17 5.77 13.24
CA THR A 115 -1.92 7.00 13.44
C THR A 115 -3.42 6.72 13.39
N LYS A 116 -4.22 7.47 14.13
CA LYS A 116 -5.68 7.39 14.00
C LYS A 116 -6.10 7.85 12.61
N TYR A 117 -7.14 7.21 12.08
CA TYR A 117 -7.84 7.69 10.91
C TYR A 117 -8.85 8.76 11.36
N GLU A 118 -8.76 9.95 10.76
CA GLU A 118 -9.68 11.06 10.95
C GLU A 118 -10.37 11.29 9.61
N ALA A 119 -11.70 11.16 9.59
CA ALA A 119 -12.52 11.23 8.38
C ALA A 119 -12.88 12.67 8.02
#